data_AF-A0A3N2AR31-F1
#
_entry.id   AF-A0A3N2AR31-F1
#
_cell.length_a   1.000
_cell.length_b   1.000
_cell.length_c   1.000
_cell.angle_alpha   90.00
_cell.angle_beta   90.00
_cell.angle_gamma   90.00
#
_symmetry.space_group_name_H-M   'P 1'
#
loop_
_entity.id
_entity.type
_entity.pdbx_description
1 polymer ?
#
loop_
_entity_poly.entity_id
_entity_poly.type
_entity_poly.pdbx_seq_one_letter_code
_entity_poly.pdbx_strand_id
1 'polypeptide(L)'
;MSGVPHTGGVSTSSVVPIGQPLPGASFRQAVGRFFRGYVTFSGRASLSEFWWAMLFTFLVSLVVQIPFWVVWAAFMVQVIAAASSTGSGIETSVDPATLALSGGMLATIGIMLIVSLALALPTYAAMWRRLQDASFHGAFALLSLIGVGIVPLVMSVFPSNPAGIRFDPAYRAQMAP
;
A
#
# COMPACT_ATOMS: atom_id res chain seq x y z
N MET A 1 -43.68 -40.53 13.35
CA MET A 1 -43.44 -39.08 13.26
C MET A 1 -41.95 -38.86 13.43
N SER A 2 -41.18 -38.94 12.34
CA SER A 2 -39.72 -38.83 12.36
C SER A 2 -39.29 -37.38 12.48
N GLY A 3 -38.22 -37.15 13.24
CA GLY A 3 -37.81 -35.86 13.74
C GLY A 3 -37.32 -34.85 12.70
N VAL A 4 -37.28 -33.60 13.15
CA VAL A 4 -36.40 -32.57 12.59
C VAL A 4 -35.40 -32.24 13.70
N PRO A 5 -34.10 -32.53 13.53
CA PRO A 5 -33.09 -32.06 14.46
C PRO A 5 -32.94 -30.55 14.30
N HIS A 6 -33.07 -29.80 15.39
CA HIS A 6 -32.59 -28.43 15.45
C HIS A 6 -31.08 -28.46 15.26
N THR A 7 -30.61 -28.15 14.06
CA THR A 7 -29.20 -27.90 13.81
C THR A 7 -28.82 -26.67 14.62
N GLY A 8 -28.08 -26.90 15.71
CA GLY A 8 -27.44 -25.85 16.47
C GLY A 8 -26.67 -24.96 15.51
N GLY A 9 -27.10 -23.71 15.40
CA GLY A 9 -26.33 -22.67 14.75
C GLY A 9 -25.06 -22.47 15.56
N VAL A 10 -24.02 -23.22 15.21
CA VAL A 10 -22.67 -22.89 15.65
C VAL A 10 -22.34 -21.59 14.93
N SER A 11 -22.48 -20.47 15.62
CA SER A 11 -21.83 -19.21 15.29
C SER A 11 -20.32 -19.41 15.46
N THR A 12 -19.72 -20.26 14.62
CA THR A 12 -18.27 -20.20 14.45
C THR A 12 -18.02 -18.81 13.92
N SER A 13 -17.20 -18.03 14.62
CA SER A 13 -16.59 -16.85 14.03
C SER A 13 -15.81 -17.35 12.82
N SER A 14 -16.44 -17.39 11.65
CA SER A 14 -15.81 -17.83 10.41
C SER A 14 -14.73 -16.79 10.13
N VAL A 15 -13.50 -17.11 10.51
CA VAL A 15 -12.35 -16.29 10.14
C VAL A 15 -12.31 -16.36 8.62
N VAL A 16 -12.82 -15.32 7.97
CA VAL A 16 -12.90 -15.24 6.50
C VAL A 16 -11.49 -15.50 5.96
N PRO A 17 -11.28 -16.52 5.11
CA PRO A 17 -9.95 -16.83 4.59
C PRO A 17 -9.34 -15.67 3.82
N ILE A 18 -8.01 -15.61 3.76
CA ILE A 18 -7.29 -14.60 2.96
C ILE A 18 -7.63 -14.84 1.47
N GLY A 19 -8.03 -13.78 0.76
CA GLY A 19 -8.46 -13.87 -0.64
C GLY A 19 -9.98 -13.95 -0.84
N GLN A 20 -10.77 -13.97 0.23
CA GLN A 20 -12.20 -13.70 0.18
C GLN A 20 -12.50 -12.26 0.66
N PRO A 21 -13.50 -11.59 0.05
CA PRO A 21 -13.84 -10.23 0.41
C PRO A 21 -14.47 -10.23 1.81
N LEU A 22 -13.99 -9.33 2.69
CA LEU A 22 -14.60 -9.06 3.99
C LEU A 22 -15.29 -7.68 3.97
N PRO A 23 -16.58 -7.59 3.59
CA PRO A 23 -17.32 -6.34 3.64
C PRO A 23 -17.40 -5.81 5.09
N GLY A 24 -17.21 -4.50 5.29
CA GLY A 24 -17.31 -3.88 6.62
C GLY A 24 -16.12 -4.14 7.53
N ALA A 25 -14.95 -4.48 6.98
CA ALA A 25 -13.74 -4.69 7.75
C ALA A 25 -13.38 -3.47 8.62
N SER A 26 -13.03 -3.71 9.89
CA SER A 26 -12.44 -2.68 10.76
C SER A 26 -10.97 -2.41 10.40
N PHE A 27 -10.44 -1.25 10.79
CA PHE A 27 -9.06 -0.85 10.53
C PHE A 27 -8.03 -1.93 10.90
N ARG A 28 -8.10 -2.46 12.13
CA ARG A 28 -7.15 -3.49 12.61
C ARG A 28 -7.26 -4.79 11.80
N GLN A 29 -8.46 -5.19 11.40
CA GLN A 29 -8.67 -6.38 10.58
C GLN A 29 -8.07 -6.19 9.18
N ALA A 30 -8.27 -5.01 8.58
CA ALA A 30 -7.70 -4.69 7.27
C ALA A 30 -6.17 -4.67 7.31
N VAL A 31 -5.55 -4.02 8.29
CA VAL A 31 -4.08 -4.00 8.45
C VAL A 31 -3.54 -5.41 8.72
N GLY A 32 -4.20 -6.21 9.55
CA GLY A 32 -3.81 -7.60 9.78
C GLY A 32 -3.86 -8.46 8.50
N ARG A 33 -4.86 -8.26 7.65
CA ARG A 33 -4.99 -8.96 6.36
C ARG A 33 -4.02 -8.42 5.31
N PHE A 34 -3.70 -7.13 5.35
CA PHE A 34 -2.70 -6.49 4.50
C PHE A 34 -1.33 -7.15 4.64
N PHE A 35 -0.85 -7.32 5.88
CA PHE A 35 0.41 -8.01 6.15
C PHE A 35 0.34 -9.53 5.95
N ARG A 36 -0.79 -10.18 6.25
CA ARG A 36 -0.94 -11.63 5.99
C ARG A 36 -0.99 -11.95 4.49
N GLY A 37 -1.46 -11.02 3.68
CA GLY A 37 -1.50 -11.12 2.23
C GLY A 37 -0.28 -10.47 1.54
N TYR A 38 0.87 -10.38 2.20
CA TYR A 38 2.00 -9.57 1.72
C TYR A 38 2.40 -9.82 0.25
N VAL A 39 2.35 -11.08 -0.21
CA VAL A 39 2.73 -11.51 -1.58
C VAL A 39 1.65 -12.36 -2.26
N THR A 40 0.39 -12.30 -1.82
CA THR A 40 -0.68 -13.11 -2.43
C THR A 40 -1.38 -12.32 -3.54
N PHE A 41 -0.99 -12.54 -4.80
CA PHE A 41 -1.60 -11.92 -6.00
C PHE A 41 -2.84 -12.68 -6.52
N SER A 42 -3.62 -13.24 -5.62
CA SER A 42 -4.84 -13.96 -5.96
C SER A 42 -5.93 -13.70 -4.92
N GLY A 43 -7.17 -13.81 -5.39
CA GLY A 43 -8.35 -13.60 -4.57
C GLY A 43 -8.89 -12.17 -4.64
N ARG A 44 -9.90 -11.93 -3.82
CA ARG A 44 -10.72 -10.72 -3.79
C ARG A 44 -10.49 -9.95 -2.49
N ALA A 45 -10.58 -8.63 -2.59
CA ALA A 45 -10.53 -7.72 -1.45
C ALA A 45 -11.73 -6.79 -1.50
N SER A 46 -12.39 -6.59 -0.35
CA SER A 46 -13.53 -5.68 -0.27
C SER A 46 -13.10 -4.22 -0.34
N LEU A 47 -14.05 -3.33 -0.66
CA LEU A 47 -13.85 -1.87 -0.66
C LEU A 47 -13.27 -1.37 0.68
N SER A 48 -13.90 -1.75 1.79
CA SER A 48 -13.48 -1.30 3.13
C SER A 48 -12.09 -1.83 3.51
N GLU A 49 -11.77 -3.07 3.15
CA GLU A 49 -10.45 -3.66 3.42
C GLU A 49 -9.35 -2.93 2.66
N PHE A 50 -9.59 -2.60 1.39
CA PHE A 50 -8.65 -1.86 0.54
C PHE A 50 -8.43 -0.43 1.05
N TRP A 51 -9.51 0.32 1.34
CA TRP A 51 -9.39 1.71 1.76
C TRP A 51 -8.70 1.87 3.13
N TRP A 52 -8.95 0.97 4.07
CA TRP A 52 -8.21 0.97 5.34
C TRP A 52 -6.73 0.64 5.15
N ALA A 53 -6.40 -0.30 4.27
CA ALA A 53 -5.00 -0.59 3.93
C ALA A 53 -4.31 0.61 3.27
N MET A 54 -5.00 1.30 2.35
CA MET A 54 -4.48 2.50 1.70
C MET A 54 -4.28 3.65 2.70
N LEU A 55 -5.20 3.85 3.64
CA LEU A 55 -5.05 4.83 4.71
C LEU A 55 -3.84 4.50 5.60
N PHE A 56 -3.64 3.23 5.94
CA PHE A 56 -2.47 2.79 6.70
C PHE A 56 -1.17 3.09 5.94
N THR A 57 -1.07 2.72 4.66
CA THR A 57 0.09 3.01 3.81
C THR A 57 0.33 4.53 3.71
N PHE A 58 -0.72 5.32 3.58
CA PHE A 58 -0.63 6.78 3.55
C PHE A 58 -0.07 7.34 4.87
N LEU A 59 -0.58 6.87 6.01
CA LEU A 59 -0.12 7.32 7.33
C LEU A 59 1.35 6.97 7.58
N VAL A 60 1.77 5.73 7.25
CA VAL A 60 3.18 5.35 7.36
C VAL A 60 4.06 6.18 6.42
N SER A 61 3.58 6.44 5.20
CA SER A 61 4.29 7.31 4.25
C SER A 61 4.46 8.71 4.81
N LEU A 62 3.46 9.30 5.46
CA LEU A 62 3.58 10.62 6.10
C LEU A 62 4.64 10.62 7.20
N VAL A 63 4.65 9.62 8.08
CA VAL A 63 5.63 9.52 9.17
C VAL A 63 7.06 9.47 8.64
N VAL A 64 7.29 8.79 7.52
CA VAL A 64 8.61 8.69 6.89
C VAL A 64 8.96 9.95 6.08
N GLN A 65 7.96 10.58 5.44
CA GLN A 65 8.15 11.76 4.58
C GLN A 65 8.40 13.03 5.39
N ILE A 66 7.76 13.22 6.54
CA ILE A 66 7.90 14.45 7.34
C ILE A 66 9.37 14.75 7.70
N PRO A 67 10.16 13.80 8.26
CA PRO A 67 11.58 14.04 8.54
C PRO A 67 12.40 14.41 7.30
N PHE A 68 12.12 13.77 6.16
CA PHE A 68 12.80 14.08 4.90
C PHE A 68 12.53 15.52 4.45
N TRP A 69 11.27 15.97 4.46
CA TRP A 69 10.92 17.34 4.11
C TRP A 69 11.56 18.37 5.04
N VAL A 70 11.67 18.07 6.33
CA VAL A 70 12.34 18.94 7.32
C VAL A 70 13.84 19.07 6.99
N VAL A 71 14.54 17.95 6.77
CA VAL A 71 15.97 17.94 6.42
C VAL A 71 16.20 18.62 5.06
N TRP A 72 15.34 18.36 4.08
CA TRP A 72 15.40 18.98 2.76
C TRP A 72 15.21 20.50 2.83
N ALA A 73 14.24 20.98 3.61
CA ALA A 73 14.02 22.40 3.80
C ALA A 73 15.23 23.09 4.46
N ALA A 74 15.81 22.47 5.49
CA ALA A 74 17.02 22.98 6.14
C ALA A 74 18.22 23.02 5.18
N PHE A 75 18.39 22.00 4.34
CA PHE A 75 19.41 21.99 3.29
C PHE A 75 19.20 23.10 2.26
N MET A 76 17.96 23.34 1.82
CA MET A 76 17.64 24.38 0.84
C MET A 76 17.93 25.79 1.36
N VAL A 77 17.78 26.05 2.66
CA VAL A 77 18.18 27.34 3.27
C VAL A 77 19.67 27.60 3.05
N GLN A 78 20.52 26.58 3.25
CA GLN A 78 21.98 26.70 3.04
C GLN A 78 22.33 26.89 1.56
N VAL A 79 21.64 26.20 0.65
CA VAL A 79 21.85 26.34 -0.80
C VAL A 79 21.49 27.74 -1.29
N ILE A 80 20.38 28.29 -0.81
CA ILE A 80 19.93 29.65 -1.17
C ILE A 80 20.91 30.70 -0.63
N ALA A 81 21.36 30.54 0.63
CA ALA A 81 22.36 31.43 1.23
C ALA A 81 23.67 31.41 0.43
N ALA A 82 24.16 30.24 0.05
CA ALA A 82 25.37 30.09 -0.77
C ALA A 82 25.22 30.73 -2.16
N ALA A 83 24.05 30.58 -2.80
CA ALA A 83 23.78 31.20 -4.09
C ALA A 83 23.79 32.74 -3.99
N SER A 84 23.27 33.30 -2.90
CA SER A 84 23.24 34.75 -2.65
C SER A 84 24.62 35.37 -2.38
N SER A 85 25.61 34.57 -1.98
CA SER A 85 26.99 35.00 -1.73
C SER A 85 27.92 34.94 -2.95
N THR A 86 27.39 34.69 -4.16
CA THR A 86 28.20 34.58 -5.38
C THR A 86 28.66 35.97 -5.88
N GLY A 87 29.57 36.59 -5.14
CA GLY A 87 30.39 37.72 -5.54
C GLY A 87 31.84 37.26 -5.70
N SER A 88 32.32 37.18 -6.94
CA SER A 88 33.71 37.00 -7.39
C SER A 88 34.67 36.23 -6.46
N GLY A 89 34.84 34.95 -6.74
CA GLY A 89 35.91 34.12 -6.20
C GLY A 89 35.46 32.68 -5.99
N ILE A 90 36.04 31.75 -6.74
CA ILE A 90 35.80 30.32 -6.55
C ILE A 90 36.54 29.92 -5.27
N GLU A 91 35.91 30.14 -4.12
CA GLU A 91 36.30 29.52 -2.86
C GLU A 91 35.24 28.49 -2.50
N THR A 92 35.42 27.26 -2.98
CA THR A 92 34.62 26.10 -2.59
C THR A 92 34.99 25.66 -1.18
N SER A 93 34.73 26.52 -0.19
CA SER A 93 34.70 26.10 1.21
C SER A 93 33.33 25.49 1.46
N VAL A 94 33.29 24.18 1.66
CA VAL A 94 32.04 23.51 2.03
C VAL A 94 31.82 23.77 3.51
N ASP A 95 30.86 24.64 3.84
CA ASP A 95 30.44 24.87 5.22
C ASP A 95 30.13 23.51 5.89
N PRO A 96 30.72 23.19 7.06
CA PRO A 96 30.42 21.95 7.79
C PRO A 96 28.92 21.71 7.99
N ALA A 97 28.11 22.76 8.08
CA ALA A 97 26.65 22.64 8.17
C ALA A 97 26.04 22.06 6.88
N THR A 98 26.50 22.49 5.71
CA THR A 98 26.05 21.99 4.40
C THR A 98 26.44 20.53 4.21
N LEU A 99 27.65 20.14 4.66
CA LEU A 99 28.10 18.75 4.62
C LEU A 99 27.28 17.86 5.57
N ALA A 100 27.04 18.30 6.80
CA ALA A 100 26.24 17.54 7.78
C ALA A 100 24.80 17.31 7.29
N LEU A 101 24.16 18.32 6.71
CA LEU A 101 22.81 18.21 6.15
C LEU A 101 22.75 17.29 4.93
N SER A 102 23.77 17.30 4.07
CA SER A 102 23.86 16.38 2.93
C SER A 102 23.95 14.90 3.37
N GLY A 103 24.68 14.61 4.45
CA GLY A 103 24.70 13.28 5.08
C GLY A 103 23.33 12.89 5.66
N GLY A 104 22.65 13.83 6.31
CA GLY A 104 21.28 13.63 6.80
C GLY A 104 20.27 13.33 5.68
N MET A 105 20.43 13.94 4.50
CA MET A 105 19.60 13.63 3.33
C MET A 105 19.83 12.21 2.84
N LEU A 106 21.08 11.77 2.71
CA LEU A 106 21.37 10.39 2.29
C LEU A 106 20.83 9.35 3.28
N ALA A 107 20.93 9.63 4.59
CA ALA A 107 20.37 8.76 5.62
C ALA A 107 18.84 8.66 5.53
N THR A 108 18.15 9.79 5.38
CA THR A 108 16.68 9.82 5.24
C THR A 108 16.20 9.16 3.94
N ILE A 109 16.93 9.32 2.83
CA ILE A 109 16.67 8.60 1.57
C ILE A 109 16.85 7.10 1.75
N GLY A 110 17.91 6.66 2.42
CA GLY A 110 18.13 5.23 2.71
C GLY A 110 16.98 4.60 3.49
N ILE A 111 16.52 5.28 4.55
CA ILE A 111 15.36 4.84 5.35
C ILE A 111 14.09 4.81 4.49
N MET A 112 13.86 5.84 3.66
CA MET A 112 12.75 5.87 2.73
C MET A 112 12.75 4.71 1.76
N LEU A 113 13.90 4.36 1.18
CA LEU A 113 14.01 3.26 0.25
C LEU A 113 13.65 1.93 0.93
N ILE A 114 14.14 1.70 2.14
CA ILE A 114 13.83 0.48 2.90
C ILE A 114 12.33 0.38 3.20
N VAL A 115 11.73 1.46 3.73
CA VAL A 115 10.30 1.44 4.09
C VAL A 115 9.40 1.38 2.85
N SER A 116 9.74 2.12 1.79
CA SER A 116 8.97 2.09 0.54
C SER A 116 9.02 0.72 -0.13
N LEU A 117 10.18 0.04 -0.15
CA LEU A 117 10.28 -1.32 -0.66
C LEU A 117 9.47 -2.31 0.18
N ALA A 118 9.48 -2.17 1.51
CA ALA A 118 8.70 -3.01 2.41
C ALA A 118 7.18 -2.83 2.25
N LEU A 119 6.72 -1.62 1.93
CA LEU A 119 5.29 -1.33 1.74
C LEU A 119 4.82 -1.43 0.29
N ALA A 120 5.74 -1.39 -0.68
CA ALA A 120 5.41 -1.49 -2.10
C ALA A 120 4.72 -2.83 -2.39
N LEU A 121 5.35 -3.95 -2.05
CA LEU A 121 4.83 -5.30 -2.33
C LEU A 121 3.39 -5.52 -1.80
N PRO A 122 3.08 -5.26 -0.52
CA PRO A 122 1.73 -5.47 -0.01
C PRO A 122 0.72 -4.47 -0.58
N THR A 123 1.14 -3.24 -0.91
CA THR A 123 0.28 -2.24 -1.57
C THR A 123 -0.12 -2.71 -2.97
N TYR A 124 0.83 -3.22 -3.75
CA TYR A 124 0.55 -3.81 -5.06
C TYR A 124 -0.29 -5.09 -4.95
N ALA A 125 -0.03 -5.95 -3.97
CA ALA A 125 -0.83 -7.15 -3.73
C ALA A 125 -2.29 -6.79 -3.39
N ALA A 126 -2.52 -5.76 -2.58
CA ALA A 126 -3.85 -5.27 -2.24
C ALA A 126 -4.58 -4.68 -3.47
N MET A 127 -3.90 -3.85 -4.27
CA MET A 127 -4.44 -3.29 -5.51
C MET A 127 -4.80 -4.41 -6.51
N TRP A 128 -3.93 -5.41 -6.65
CA TRP A 128 -4.14 -6.54 -7.54
C TRP A 128 -5.43 -7.30 -7.20
N ARG A 129 -5.66 -7.62 -5.91
CA ARG A 129 -6.90 -8.28 -5.46
C ARG A 129 -8.14 -7.43 -5.65
N ARG A 130 -8.01 -6.12 -5.44
CA ARG A 130 -9.14 -5.20 -5.57
C ARG A 130 -9.59 -5.08 -7.03
N LEU A 131 -8.64 -5.04 -7.96
CA LEU A 131 -8.93 -5.04 -9.39
C LEU A 131 -9.59 -6.34 -9.84
N GLN A 132 -9.14 -7.49 -9.32
CA GLN A 132 -9.78 -8.78 -9.56
C GLN A 132 -11.22 -8.83 -9.03
N ASP A 133 -11.51 -8.18 -7.91
CA ASP A 133 -12.86 -8.07 -7.34
C ASP A 133 -13.82 -7.21 -8.22
N ALA A 134 -13.28 -6.18 -8.86
CA ALA A 134 -13.98 -5.40 -9.88
C ALA A 134 -14.00 -6.08 -11.28
N SER A 135 -13.61 -7.35 -11.37
CA SER A 135 -13.51 -8.17 -12.60
C SER A 135 -12.44 -7.75 -13.61
N PHE A 136 -11.55 -6.82 -13.27
CA PHE A 136 -10.42 -6.39 -14.09
C PHE A 136 -9.19 -7.29 -13.92
N HIS A 137 -8.26 -7.24 -14.88
CA HIS A 137 -6.98 -7.94 -14.76
C HIS A 137 -6.11 -7.30 -13.68
N GLY A 138 -5.59 -8.11 -12.75
CA GLY A 138 -4.76 -7.62 -11.64
C GLY A 138 -3.49 -6.87 -12.09
N ALA A 139 -2.99 -7.15 -13.30
CA ALA A 139 -1.84 -6.47 -13.90
C ALA A 139 -2.02 -4.95 -14.03
N PHE A 140 -3.25 -4.43 -14.04
CA PHE A 140 -3.48 -2.99 -14.03
C PHE A 140 -2.96 -2.30 -12.76
N ALA A 141 -2.73 -3.03 -11.66
CA ALA A 141 -2.04 -2.50 -10.48
C ALA A 141 -0.62 -2.00 -10.81
N LEU A 142 0.05 -2.64 -11.78
CA LEU A 142 1.42 -2.30 -12.19
C LEU A 142 1.48 -1.00 -13.00
N LEU A 143 0.35 -0.49 -13.52
CA LEU A 143 0.31 0.84 -14.15
C LEU A 143 0.73 1.95 -13.18
N SER A 144 0.57 1.73 -11.87
CA SER A 144 1.08 2.67 -10.87
C SER A 144 2.61 2.77 -10.84
N LEU A 145 3.36 1.78 -11.34
CA LEU A 145 4.82 1.83 -11.39
C LEU A 145 5.33 2.69 -12.56
N ILE A 146 4.54 2.82 -13.63
CA ILE A 146 4.88 3.56 -14.86
C ILE A 146 4.47 5.05 -14.75
N GLY A 147 3.92 5.47 -13.61
CA GLY A 147 3.49 6.85 -13.36
C GLY A 147 2.00 7.10 -13.58
N VAL A 148 1.22 6.07 -13.92
CA VAL A 148 -0.25 6.17 -14.14
C VAL A 148 -1.01 5.59 -12.94
N GLY A 149 -0.58 5.92 -11.71
CA GLY A 149 -1.12 5.36 -10.47
C GLY A 149 -2.55 5.76 -10.12
N ILE A 150 -3.06 6.83 -10.73
CA ILE A 150 -4.45 7.27 -10.51
C ILE A 150 -5.48 6.30 -11.13
N VAL A 151 -5.15 5.64 -12.23
CA VAL A 151 -6.04 4.70 -12.94
C VAL A 151 -6.42 3.51 -12.06
N PRO A 152 -5.48 2.74 -11.48
CA PRO A 152 -5.82 1.63 -10.59
C PRO A 152 -6.52 2.10 -9.30
N LEU A 153 -6.25 3.32 -8.81
CA LEU A 153 -6.97 3.90 -7.67
C LEU A 153 -8.44 4.18 -7.99
N VAL A 154 -8.74 4.80 -9.13
CA VAL A 154 -10.11 5.06 -9.58
C VAL A 154 -10.84 3.73 -9.83
N MET A 155 -10.18 2.77 -10.48
CA MET A 155 -10.77 1.44 -10.72
C MET A 155 -11.10 0.71 -9.41
N SER A 156 -10.33 0.95 -8.35
CA SER A 156 -10.57 0.35 -7.03
C SER A 156 -11.81 0.89 -6.32
N VAL A 157 -12.44 1.96 -6.83
CA VAL A 157 -13.70 2.52 -6.31
C VAL A 157 -14.93 1.78 -6.84
N PHE A 158 -14.86 1.14 -8.02
CA PHE A 158 -16.04 0.51 -8.65
C PHE A 158 -16.66 -0.60 -7.79
N PRO A 159 -17.99 -0.76 -7.77
CA PRO A 159 -18.64 -1.80 -6.98
C PRO A 159 -18.16 -3.21 -7.36
N SER A 160 -18.16 -4.13 -6.39
CA SER A 160 -17.76 -5.53 -6.59
C SER A 160 -18.68 -6.22 -7.60
N ASN A 161 -18.11 -6.92 -8.59
CA ASN A 161 -18.86 -7.63 -9.62
C ASN A 161 -19.00 -9.12 -9.26
N PRO A 162 -20.21 -9.72 -9.32
CA PRO A 162 -20.38 -11.17 -9.10
C PRO A 162 -19.53 -12.05 -10.03
N ALA A 163 -19.14 -11.57 -11.22
CA ALA A 163 -18.23 -12.28 -12.12
C ALA A 163 -16.80 -12.45 -11.56
N GLY A 164 -16.44 -11.74 -10.48
CA GLY A 164 -15.13 -11.86 -9.80
C GLY A 164 -14.91 -13.20 -9.09
N ILE A 165 -15.95 -14.05 -8.94
CA ILE A 165 -15.85 -15.38 -8.31
C ILE A 165 -14.79 -16.27 -8.98
N ARG A 166 -14.53 -16.09 -10.28
CA ARG A 166 -13.51 -16.84 -11.04
C ARG A 166 -12.08 -16.72 -10.49
N PHE A 167 -11.79 -15.68 -9.71
CA PHE A 167 -10.47 -15.45 -9.13
C PHE A 167 -10.36 -15.97 -7.68
N ASP A 168 -11.44 -16.54 -7.13
CA ASP A 168 -11.43 -17.12 -5.79
C ASP A 168 -10.64 -18.45 -5.77
N PRO A 169 -9.67 -18.62 -4.85
CA PRO A 169 -8.97 -19.88 -4.67
C PRO A 169 -9.91 -21.07 -4.43
N ALA A 170 -11.01 -20.86 -3.69
CA ALA A 170 -11.98 -21.92 -3.39
C ALA A 170 -12.74 -22.37 -4.65
N TYR A 171 -13.09 -21.42 -5.54
CA TYR A 171 -13.73 -21.72 -6.81
C TYR A 171 -12.77 -22.45 -7.76
N ARG A 172 -11.50 -22.03 -7.82
CA ARG A 172 -10.47 -22.71 -8.64
C ARG A 172 -10.19 -24.14 -8.17
N ALA A 173 -10.19 -24.38 -6.86
CA ALA A 173 -10.01 -25.73 -6.32
C ALA A 173 -11.15 -26.70 -6.69
N GLN A 174 -12.37 -26.19 -6.87
CA GLN A 174 -13.53 -26.99 -7.30
C GLN A 174 -13.53 -27.30 -8.81
N MET A 175 -12.74 -26.58 -9.60
CA MET A 175 -12.68 -26.71 -11.06
C MET A 175 -11.39 -27.37 -11.56
N ALA A 176 -10.50 -27.77 -10.66
CA ALA A 176 -9.32 -28.55 -11.01
C ALA A 176 -9.76 -29.99 -11.37
N PRO A 177 -9.38 -30.51 -12.56
CA PRO A 177 -9.73 -31.87 -13.01
C PRO A 177 -9.03 -32.96 -12.20
#